data_AF-A0A2I0QJT1-F1
#
_entry.id   AF-A0A2I0QJT1-F1
#
_cell.length_a   1.000
_cell.length_b   1.000
_cell.length_c   1.000
_cell.angle_alpha   90.00
_cell.angle_beta   90.00
_cell.angle_gamma   90.00
#
_symmetry.space_group_name_H-M   'P 1'
#
loop_
_entity.id
_entity.type
_entity.pdbx_description
1 polymer ?
#
loop_
_entity_poly.entity_id
_entity_poly.type
_entity_poly.pdbx_seq_one_letter_code
_entity_poly.pdbx_strand_id
1 'polypeptide(L)'
;MNNYPSECIALSKGKKEVRLFVERGTYVKYTYICPDTGNIIKAGKETIIIKDDGGKFEKIFLIPTNDKSFTSLCLEISKQVLKLQ
;
A
#
# COMPACT_ATOMS: atom_id res chain seq x y z
N MET A 1 23.16 11.13 -22.05
CA MET A 1 22.80 10.39 -20.81
C MET A 1 21.41 10.87 -20.45
N ASN A 2 20.40 9.99 -20.52
CA ASN A 2 18.99 10.40 -20.48
C ASN A 2 18.65 11.20 -19.22
N ASN A 3 18.18 12.43 -19.40
CA ASN A 3 17.74 13.33 -18.34
C ASN A 3 16.40 12.84 -17.79
N TYR A 4 16.42 11.82 -16.93
CA TYR A 4 15.23 11.45 -16.18
C TYR A 4 14.96 12.50 -15.07
N PRO A 5 13.69 12.82 -14.78
CA PRO A 5 13.34 13.68 -13.64
C PRO A 5 13.94 13.14 -12.35
N SER A 6 14.41 14.02 -11.46
CA SER A 6 15.13 13.62 -10.24
C SER A 6 14.25 12.78 -9.31
N GLU A 7 12.95 13.03 -9.29
CA GLU A 7 11.94 12.26 -8.56
C GLU A 7 11.82 10.80 -9.04
N CYS A 8 12.16 10.53 -10.31
CA CYS A 8 12.16 9.19 -10.88
C CYS A 8 13.45 8.43 -10.57
N ILE A 9 14.54 9.09 -10.17
CA ILE A 9 15.82 8.42 -9.91
C ILE A 9 15.82 7.84 -8.50
N ALA A 10 16.18 6.55 -8.38
CA ALA A 10 16.34 5.84 -7.12
C ALA A 10 17.76 5.29 -6.97
N LEU A 11 18.22 5.12 -5.73
CA LEU A 11 19.48 4.44 -5.41
C LEU A 11 19.16 3.14 -4.67
N SER A 12 19.56 2.02 -5.27
CA SER A 12 19.39 0.69 -4.69
C SER A 12 20.75 0.00 -4.65
N LYS A 13 21.24 -0.34 -3.44
CA LYS A 13 22.55 -0.98 -3.23
C LYS A 13 23.70 -0.29 -3.99
N GLY A 14 23.72 1.04 -4.01
CA GLY A 14 24.74 1.85 -4.69
C GLY A 14 24.60 1.98 -6.21
N LYS A 15 23.60 1.34 -6.83
CA LYS A 15 23.29 1.49 -8.26
C LYS A 15 22.16 2.49 -8.47
N LYS A 16 22.26 3.29 -9.53
CA LYS A 16 21.18 4.18 -9.97
C LYS A 16 20.15 3.38 -10.75
N GLU A 17 18.90 3.50 -10.34
CA GLU A 17 17.72 2.94 -10.99
C GLU A 17 16.75 4.09 -11.36
N VAL A 18 15.84 3.83 -12.28
CA VAL A 18 14.80 4.80 -12.68
C VAL A 18 13.43 4.15 -12.47
N ARG A 19 12.57 4.80 -11.70
CA ARG A 19 11.17 4.43 -11.51
C ARG A 19 10.43 4.65 -12.82
N LEU A 20 9.89 3.58 -13.39
CA LEU A 20 8.96 3.65 -14.51
C LEU A 20 7.54 3.76 -13.97
N PHE A 21 6.72 4.61 -14.59
CA PHE A 21 5.28 4.64 -14.33
C PHE A 21 4.67 3.31 -14.79
N VAL A 22 3.99 2.61 -13.88
CA VAL A 22 3.33 1.33 -14.18
C VAL A 22 1.82 1.55 -14.31
N GLU A 23 1.20 2.16 -13.29
CA GLU A 23 -0.25 2.33 -13.22
C GLU A 23 -0.65 3.48 -12.29
N ARG A 24 -1.92 3.86 -12.37
CA ARG A 24 -2.58 4.81 -11.49
C ARG A 24 -3.90 4.22 -10.99
N GLY A 25 -4.27 4.59 -9.76
CA GLY A 25 -5.54 4.20 -9.17
C GLY A 25 -5.98 5.11 -8.03
N THR A 26 -7.09 4.74 -7.41
CA THR A 26 -7.61 5.34 -6.18
C THR A 26 -7.36 4.38 -5.02
N TYR A 27 -7.17 4.89 -3.80
CA TYR A 27 -7.02 4.03 -2.64
C TYR A 27 -7.95 4.45 -1.50
N VAL A 28 -8.35 3.47 -0.70
CA VAL A 28 -9.04 3.66 0.57
C VAL A 28 -8.18 3.05 1.68
N LYS A 29 -7.96 3.81 2.76
CA LYS A 29 -7.18 3.38 3.91
C LYS A 29 -8.08 3.16 5.13
N TYR A 30 -7.92 2.01 5.77
CA TYR A 30 -8.61 1.63 6.99
C TYR A 30 -7.62 1.45 8.14
N THR A 31 -8.03 1.88 9.33
CA THR A 31 -7.37 1.59 10.60
C THR A 31 -8.31 0.79 11.49
N TYR A 32 -7.76 0.13 12.50
CA TYR A 32 -8.53 -0.73 13.40
C TYR A 32 -8.82 0.01 14.70
N ILE A 33 -10.07 -0.10 15.14
CA ILE A 33 -10.57 0.48 16.38
C ILE A 33 -11.07 -0.64 17.31
N CYS A 34 -11.04 -0.40 18.61
CA CYS A 34 -11.71 -1.24 19.58
C CYS A 34 -13.24 -1.02 19.45
N PRO A 35 -14.06 -2.08 19.26
CA PRO A 35 -15.49 -1.92 19.01
C PRO A 35 -16.25 -1.33 20.20
N ASP A 36 -15.80 -1.62 21.43
CA ASP A 36 -16.48 -1.15 22.64
C ASP A 36 -16.13 0.30 22.99
N THR A 37 -14.95 0.78 22.60
CA THR A 37 -14.44 2.10 23.02
C THR A 37 -14.28 3.10 21.89
N GLY A 38 -14.30 2.64 20.63
CA GLY A 38 -14.01 3.46 19.45
C GLY A 38 -12.54 3.92 19.34
N ASN A 39 -11.70 3.59 20.32
CA ASN A 39 -10.30 4.01 20.33
C ASN A 39 -9.49 3.26 19.26
N ILE A 40 -8.56 3.98 18.62
CA ILE A 40 -7.58 3.38 17.71
C ILE A 40 -6.74 2.37 18.50
N ILE A 41 -6.58 1.18 17.93
CA ILE A 41 -5.66 0.18 18.48
C ILE A 41 -4.25 0.70 18.23
N LYS A 42 -3.54 1.16 19.28
CA LYS A 42 -2.11 1.50 19.19
C LYS A 42 -1.35 0.23 18.80
N ALA A 43 -0.54 0.31 17.74
CA ALA A 43 0.06 -0.83 17.01
C ALA A 43 -0.93 -1.67 16.17
N GLY A 44 -2.09 -1.12 15.84
CA GLY A 44 -3.04 -1.73 14.92
C GLY A 44 -2.42 -1.89 13.54
N LYS A 45 -2.66 -3.05 12.93
CA LYS A 45 -2.43 -3.25 11.49
C LYS A 45 -3.22 -2.18 10.74
N GLU A 46 -2.76 -1.70 9.61
CA GLU A 46 -3.58 -0.88 8.71
C GLU A 46 -3.88 -1.68 7.45
N THR A 47 -4.93 -1.31 6.74
CA THR A 47 -5.27 -1.93 5.45
C THR A 47 -5.46 -0.83 4.42
N ILE A 48 -4.76 -0.94 3.29
CA ILE A 48 -5.01 -0.13 2.10
C ILE A 48 -5.67 -1.02 1.07
N ILE A 49 -6.78 -0.57 0.50
CA ILE A 49 -7.40 -1.17 -0.68
C ILE A 49 -7.14 -0.21 -1.84
N ILE A 50 -6.42 -0.67 -2.84
CA ILE A 50 -6.14 0.05 -4.08
C ILE A 50 -7.10 -0.47 -5.14
N LYS A 51 -7.72 0.44 -5.87
CA LYS A 51 -8.51 0.16 -7.06
C LYS A 51 -7.85 0.87 -8.24
N ASP A 52 -7.34 0.11 -9.19
CA ASP A 52 -6.78 0.68 -10.42
C ASP A 52 -7.89 1.16 -11.37
N ASP A 53 -7.49 1.90 -12.40
CA ASP A 53 -8.42 2.38 -13.44
C ASP A 53 -8.96 1.23 -14.33
N GLY A 54 -8.32 0.06 -14.32
CA GLY A 54 -8.77 -1.18 -14.98
C GLY A 54 -9.82 -1.97 -14.17
N GLY A 55 -10.12 -1.55 -12.94
CA GLY A 55 -11.04 -2.19 -12.02
C GLY A 55 -10.47 -3.40 -11.26
N LYS A 56 -9.16 -3.65 -11.29
CA LYS A 56 -8.45 -4.57 -10.39
C LYS A 56 -8.45 -3.98 -8.97
N PHE A 57 -8.48 -4.88 -7.99
CA PHE A 57 -8.32 -4.51 -6.58
C PHE A 57 -7.09 -5.19 -5.99
N GLU A 58 -6.32 -4.41 -5.24
CA GLU A 58 -5.20 -4.90 -4.45
C GLU A 58 -5.39 -4.52 -3.00
N LYS A 59 -5.06 -5.42 -2.09
CA LYS A 59 -5.15 -5.18 -0.65
C LYS A 59 -3.77 -5.30 -0.05
N ILE A 60 -3.36 -4.23 0.61
CA ILE A 60 -2.08 -4.14 1.32
C ILE A 60 -2.36 -4.09 2.81
N PHE A 61 -1.88 -5.10 3.53
CA PHE A 61 -1.82 -5.04 4.98
C PHE A 61 -0.52 -4.35 5.38
N LEU A 62 -0.60 -3.29 6.18
CA LEU A 62 0.54 -2.64 6.80
C LEU A 62 0.63 -3.13 8.24
N ILE A 63 1.66 -3.92 8.53
CA ILE A 63 1.90 -4.48 9.86
C ILE A 63 2.99 -3.63 10.51
N PRO A 64 2.68 -2.88 11.57
CA PRO A 64 3.68 -2.05 12.24
C PRO A 64 4.77 -2.93 12.83
N THR A 65 6.01 -2.48 12.72
CA THR A 65 7.19 -3.12 13.30
C THR A 65 7.72 -2.30 14.46
N ASN A 66 8.57 -2.91 15.30
CA ASN A 66 9.10 -2.27 16.51
C ASN A 66 9.96 -1.03 16.23
N ASP A 67 10.50 -0.91 15.01
CA ASP A 67 11.37 0.19 14.56
C ASP A 67 10.59 1.38 13.95
N LYS A 68 9.27 1.45 14.18
CA LYS A 68 8.38 2.49 13.61
C LYS A 68 8.27 2.45 12.08
N SER A 69 8.64 1.34 11.45
CA SER A 69 8.33 1.08 10.04
C SER A 69 7.10 0.16 9.91
N PHE A 70 6.75 -0.20 8.67
CA PHE A 70 5.69 -1.16 8.39
C PHE A 70 6.22 -2.26 7.46
N THR A 71 5.93 -3.51 7.78
CA THR A 71 6.00 -4.61 6.81
C THR A 71 4.70 -4.62 6.02
N SER A 72 4.79 -4.60 4.69
CA SER A 72 3.62 -4.70 3.82
C SER A 72 3.43 -6.12 3.30
N LEU A 73 2.19 -6.62 3.35
CA LEU A 73 1.77 -7.83 2.64
C LEU A 73 0.76 -7.41 1.57
N CYS A 74 1.14 -7.50 0.30
CA CYS A 74 0.25 -7.23 -0.83
C CYS A 74 -0.41 -8.52 -1.31
N LEU A 75 -1.74 -8.50 -1.40
CA LEU A 75 -2.55 -9.57 -1.97
C LEU A 75 -3.36 -9.00 -3.12
N GLU A 76 -3.28 -9.66 -4.28
CA GLU A 76 -4.20 -9.40 -5.38
C GLU A 76 -5.56 -10.01 -5.04
N ILE A 77 -6.61 -9.18 -5.08
CA ILE A 77 -7.97 -9.62 -4.75
C ILE A 77 -8.79 -9.66 -6.03
N SER A 78 -9.30 -10.85 -6.36
CA SER A 78 -10.30 -10.98 -7.41
C SER A 78 -11.64 -10.37 -6.95
N LYS A 79 -12.35 -9.67 -7.85
CA LYS A 79 -13.63 -8.97 -7.56
C LYS A 79 -14.69 -9.81 -6.84
N GLN A 80 -14.61 -11.14 -6.89
CA GLN A 80 -15.58 -12.04 -6.23
C GLN A 80 -15.51 -11.98 -4.70
N VAL A 81 -14.34 -11.66 -4.12
CA VAL A 81 -14.17 -11.65 -2.65
C VAL A 81 -14.74 -10.37 -2.02
N LEU A 82 -14.76 -9.26 -2.74
CA LEU A 82 -15.28 -7.97 -2.25
C LEU A 82 -16.80 -7.92 -2.09
N LYS A 83 -17.54 -8.85 -2.70
CA LYS A 83 -19.01 -8.93 -2.58
C LYS A 83 -19.50 -9.67 -1.34
N LEU A 84 -18.58 -10.23 -0.53
CA LEU A 84 -18.89 -11.05 0.64
C LEU A 84 -18.64 -10.34 1.98
N GLN A 85 -18.34 -9.03 1.97
CA GLN A 85 -18.18 -8.21 3.19
C GLN A 85 -19.27 -7.16 3.30
#